data_AF-A0AAE0WRU4-F1
#
_entry.id   AF-A0AAE0WRU4-F1
#
_cell.length_a   1.000
_cell.length_b   1.000
_cell.length_c   1.000
_cell.angle_alpha   90.00
_cell.angle_beta   90.00
_cell.angle_gamma   90.00
#
_symmetry.space_group_name_H-M   'P 1'
#
loop_
_entity.id
_entity.type
_entity.pdbx_description
1 polymer ?
#
loop_
_entity_poly.entity_id
_entity_poly.type
_entity_poly.pdbx_seq_one_letter_code
_entity_poly.pdbx_strand_id
1 'polypeptide(L)'
;MSRSSVPAKRSAPDAQEAAWVADEDRFVLQQTKKKAAIRVKGGRASPIDWLAVILAATDPDRDPLDDEVDIDELDLQEPESVFTALHEKELAELEKGIDGYLALESARSSVEYWRTMKTTCTERRKSLKSDNEASARSVSSVAGDLDKLLGPKDLAGLEKLEKQVKTKLASDEPIDADYWEHLLKTLLTYKAKAKLKHVTDSIVRLRLEALRKEQREVAEARKEQSDAATEEEQDRLDLLSDAGFLKRVKSEREQVLKQGFIPGRKSLINATTSDEPSAKRQRISATSSPIPSTTITTITSISNSAQAAFDADLSKTLLPNEELLTPCTNLVTKGLSTWSATHPPRQPRYFARRITGYEWNKYNQTHYDADNPPPKVVQGYKFNILYPDLIPDAQGVVKAPTYRIEREGGRRRGEVDVGKAAGEEEMCLVRFLAGAPYEDLGFWVVDKEWDFSAKRERGFRSRFEKGVLQLHFQFKKIYYRK
;
A
#
# COMPACT_ATOMS: atom_id res chain seq x y z
N MET A 1 -53.43 54.30 25.99
CA MET A 1 -53.08 52.87 25.76
C MET A 1 -52.75 52.68 24.29
N SER A 2 -51.52 52.26 23.97
CA SER A 2 -51.23 51.16 23.02
C SER A 2 -49.75 51.25 22.60
N ARG A 3 -48.96 50.25 23.03
CA ARG A 3 -47.66 49.96 22.45
C ARG A 3 -47.93 49.14 21.19
N SER A 4 -47.57 49.70 20.03
CA SER A 4 -47.51 48.96 18.77
C SER A 4 -46.34 47.97 18.85
N SER A 5 -46.63 46.67 18.90
CA SER A 5 -45.63 45.61 18.79
C SER A 5 -45.43 45.28 17.31
N VAL A 6 -44.22 45.50 16.80
CA VAL A 6 -43.84 45.03 15.46
C VAL A 6 -43.53 43.53 15.54
N PRO A 7 -44.21 42.66 14.78
CA PRO A 7 -43.89 41.23 14.79
C PRO A 7 -42.70 40.96 13.85
N ALA A 8 -41.62 40.41 14.40
CA ALA A 8 -40.49 39.88 13.64
C ALA A 8 -40.94 38.64 12.85
N LYS A 9 -41.12 38.78 11.53
CA LYS A 9 -41.34 37.68 10.59
C LYS A 9 -40.25 37.68 9.52
N ARG A 10 -39.05 37.20 9.90
CA ARG A 10 -37.99 36.66 9.01
C ARG A 10 -37.17 35.67 9.84
N SER A 11 -37.46 34.37 9.75
CA SER A 11 -36.68 33.33 10.47
C SER A 11 -36.59 31.98 9.76
N ALA A 12 -37.54 31.65 8.88
CA ALA A 12 -37.54 30.35 8.19
C ALA A 12 -36.49 30.22 7.05
N PRO A 13 -36.32 31.19 6.12
CA PRO A 13 -35.31 31.08 5.06
C PRO A 13 -33.87 31.13 5.62
N ASP A 14 -33.60 32.02 6.58
CA ASP A 14 -32.27 32.17 7.20
C ASP A 14 -31.81 30.89 7.92
N ALA A 15 -32.73 30.12 8.52
CA ALA A 15 -32.38 28.86 9.19
C ALA A 15 -32.04 27.74 8.19
N GLN A 16 -32.72 27.72 7.04
CA GLN A 16 -32.45 26.74 5.97
C GLN A 16 -31.13 27.08 5.24
N GLU A 17 -30.85 28.37 5.04
CA GLU A 17 -29.57 28.85 4.52
C GLU A 17 -28.42 28.53 5.50
N ALA A 18 -28.60 28.77 6.80
CA ALA A 18 -27.60 28.45 7.80
C ALA A 18 -27.31 26.94 7.91
N ALA A 19 -28.35 26.10 7.81
CA ALA A 19 -28.17 24.65 7.77
C ALA A 19 -27.40 24.19 6.51
N TRP A 20 -27.68 24.81 5.37
CA TRP A 20 -26.98 24.51 4.12
C TRP A 20 -25.49 24.91 4.19
N VAL A 21 -25.17 26.07 4.76
CA VAL A 21 -23.79 26.50 5.00
C VAL A 21 -23.08 25.55 5.97
N ALA A 22 -23.75 25.10 7.03
CA ALA A 22 -23.17 24.15 7.98
C ALA A 22 -22.86 22.79 7.33
N ASP A 23 -23.74 22.31 6.43
CA ASP A 23 -23.50 21.09 5.66
C ASP A 23 -22.34 21.26 4.66
N GLU A 24 -22.23 22.42 4.02
CA GLU A 24 -21.10 22.75 3.13
C GLU A 24 -19.78 22.83 3.92
N ASP A 25 -19.75 23.50 5.07
CA ASP A 25 -18.57 23.58 5.93
C ASP A 25 -18.12 22.19 6.41
N ARG A 26 -19.08 21.32 6.78
CA ARG A 26 -18.78 19.93 7.14
C ARG A 26 -18.17 19.15 5.99
N PHE A 27 -18.69 19.33 4.77
CA PHE A 27 -18.13 18.69 3.58
C PHE A 27 -16.73 19.21 3.27
N VAL A 28 -16.48 20.52 3.38
CA VAL A 28 -15.15 21.11 3.21
C VAL A 28 -14.18 20.58 4.27
N LEU A 29 -14.61 20.43 5.52
CA LEU A 29 -13.82 19.84 6.59
C LEU A 29 -13.43 18.39 6.28
N GLN A 30 -14.38 17.57 5.84
CA GLN A 30 -14.10 16.18 5.44
C GLN A 30 -13.11 16.13 4.26
N GLN A 31 -13.32 16.94 3.23
CA GLN A 31 -12.40 16.99 2.09
C GLN A 31 -10.99 17.46 2.46
N THR A 32 -10.88 18.43 3.38
CA THR A 32 -9.58 18.96 3.82
C THR A 32 -8.82 17.92 4.65
N LYS A 33 -9.48 17.24 5.60
CA LYS A 33 -8.92 16.10 6.35
C LYS A 33 -8.47 14.96 5.42
N LYS A 34 -9.30 14.59 4.44
CA LYS A 34 -8.95 13.55 3.44
C LYS A 34 -7.75 13.93 2.59
N LYS A 35 -7.70 15.17 2.09
CA LYS A 35 -6.55 15.67 1.32
C LYS A 35 -5.26 15.66 2.15
N ALA A 36 -5.34 16.00 3.44
CA ALA A 36 -4.21 15.91 4.35
C ALA A 36 -3.69 14.47 4.47
N ALA A 37 -4.57 13.50 4.70
CA ALA A 37 -4.21 12.08 4.77
C ALA A 37 -3.53 11.57 3.48
N ILE A 38 -4.05 11.94 2.32
CA ILE A 38 -3.45 11.59 1.02
C ILE A 38 -2.05 12.21 0.85
N ARG A 39 -1.83 13.46 1.29
CA ARG A 39 -0.51 14.12 1.19
C ARG A 39 0.52 13.46 2.10
N VAL A 40 0.11 13.05 3.30
CA VAL A 40 0.94 12.28 4.25
C VAL A 40 1.34 10.95 3.63
N LYS A 41 0.36 10.15 3.16
CA LYS A 41 0.64 8.88 2.46
C LYS A 41 1.53 9.05 1.22
N GLY A 42 1.40 10.18 0.53
CA GLY A 42 2.16 10.52 -0.66
C GLY A 42 3.54 11.13 -0.42
N GLY A 43 3.98 11.29 0.84
CA GLY A 43 5.29 11.88 1.18
C GLY A 43 5.43 13.37 0.83
N ARG A 44 4.32 14.10 0.68
CA ARG A 44 4.27 15.53 0.35
C ARG A 44 3.45 16.32 1.37
N ALA A 45 3.48 15.90 2.63
CA ALA A 45 2.75 16.53 3.71
C ALA A 45 3.34 17.89 4.05
N SER A 46 2.44 18.85 4.26
CA SER A 46 2.73 20.09 4.96
C SER A 46 2.57 19.91 6.48
N PRO A 47 3.13 20.79 7.32
CA PRO A 47 3.03 20.68 8.78
C PRO A 47 1.58 20.62 9.29
N ILE A 48 0.66 21.34 8.63
CA ILE A 48 -0.76 21.30 8.98
C ILE A 48 -1.41 19.95 8.66
N ASP A 49 -0.95 19.27 7.61
CA ASP A 49 -1.48 17.96 7.23
C ASP A 49 -1.15 16.92 8.32
N TRP A 50 0.05 16.97 8.91
CA TRP A 50 0.41 16.11 10.03
C TRP A 50 -0.49 16.34 11.24
N LEU A 51 -0.76 17.59 11.62
CA LEU A 51 -1.66 17.90 12.73
C LEU A 51 -3.09 17.42 12.47
N ALA A 52 -3.57 17.52 11.23
CA ALA A 52 -4.90 17.06 10.84
C ALA A 52 -5.01 15.53 10.87
N VAL A 53 -3.98 14.81 10.42
CA VAL A 53 -3.93 13.35 10.45
C VAL A 53 -3.82 12.82 11.87
N ILE A 54 -3.02 13.47 12.73
CA ILE A 54 -2.95 13.13 14.16
C ILE A 54 -4.33 13.23 14.80
N LEU A 55 -5.04 14.34 14.56
CA LEU A 55 -6.40 14.52 15.08
C LEU A 55 -7.31 13.39 14.58
N ALA A 56 -7.30 13.11 13.28
CA ALA A 56 -8.13 12.06 12.68
C ALA A 56 -7.82 10.66 13.20
N ALA A 57 -6.57 10.37 13.59
CA ALA A 57 -6.18 9.09 14.19
C ALA A 57 -6.63 8.99 15.65
N THR A 58 -6.65 10.11 16.38
CA THR A 58 -7.04 10.15 17.80
C THR A 58 -8.52 10.41 18.05
N ASP A 59 -9.29 10.73 17.01
CA ASP A 59 -10.73 11.03 17.11
C ASP A 59 -11.53 9.72 17.22
N PRO A 60 -12.17 9.44 18.38
CA PRO A 60 -12.97 8.24 18.56
C PRO A 60 -14.24 8.23 17.70
N ASP A 61 -14.72 9.41 17.29
CA ASP A 61 -15.91 9.57 16.44
C ASP A 61 -15.55 9.58 14.94
N ARG A 62 -14.35 9.07 14.58
CA ARG A 62 -13.93 8.93 13.17
C ARG A 62 -15.00 8.13 12.41
N ASP A 63 -15.51 8.72 11.34
CA ASP A 63 -16.40 8.04 10.41
C ASP A 63 -15.60 6.91 9.72
N PRO A 64 -15.90 5.63 9.99
CA PRO A 64 -15.15 4.52 9.42
C PRO A 64 -15.39 4.38 7.91
N LEU A 65 -16.43 5.03 7.35
CA LEU A 65 -16.90 4.82 5.99
C LEU A 65 -16.01 5.39 4.85
N ASP A 66 -14.87 6.01 5.14
CA ASP A 66 -13.96 6.59 4.14
C ASP A 66 -12.69 5.73 3.96
N ASP A 67 -12.87 4.52 3.42
CA ASP A 67 -11.90 3.42 3.23
C ASP A 67 -10.72 3.69 2.25
N GLU A 68 -10.48 4.93 1.80
CA GLU A 68 -9.40 5.18 0.82
C GLU A 68 -8.00 5.30 1.46
N VAL A 69 -7.92 5.59 2.76
CA VAL A 69 -6.65 5.72 3.49
C VAL A 69 -6.77 5.10 4.88
N ASP A 70 -6.11 3.96 5.08
CA ASP A 70 -5.86 3.42 6.43
C ASP A 70 -4.97 4.38 7.21
N ILE A 71 -5.62 5.24 8.01
CA ILE A 71 -4.95 6.21 8.87
C ILE A 71 -4.06 5.47 9.89
N ASP A 72 -4.47 4.27 10.29
CA ASP A 72 -3.78 3.41 11.26
C ASP A 72 -2.43 2.88 10.72
N GLU A 73 -2.28 2.77 9.40
CA GLU A 73 -1.01 2.41 8.75
C GLU A 73 -0.02 3.58 8.66
N LEU A 74 -0.49 4.83 8.78
CA LEU A 74 0.37 6.00 8.61
C LEU A 74 1.41 6.10 9.73
N ASP A 75 2.63 6.46 9.36
CA ASP A 75 3.70 6.75 10.31
C ASP A 75 3.43 8.10 10.99
N LEU A 76 2.59 8.08 12.03
CA LEU A 76 2.22 9.27 12.79
C LEU A 76 3.44 9.90 13.46
N GLN A 77 3.60 11.20 13.26
CA GLN A 77 4.64 11.99 13.92
C GLN A 77 4.15 12.52 15.27
N GLU A 78 5.06 12.69 16.22
CA GLU A 78 4.75 13.37 17.48
C GLU A 78 4.34 14.83 17.21
N PRO A 79 3.23 15.33 17.81
CA PRO A 79 2.76 16.68 17.59
C PRO A 79 3.82 17.76 17.89
N GLU A 80 4.62 17.57 18.94
CA GLU A 80 5.69 18.51 19.32
C GLU A 80 6.78 18.61 18.24
N SER A 81 7.11 17.48 17.62
CA SER A 81 8.13 17.41 16.57
C SER A 81 7.78 18.30 15.37
N VAL A 82 6.48 18.39 15.03
CA VAL A 82 5.98 19.27 13.94
C VAL A 82 6.34 20.74 14.20
N PHE A 83 6.32 21.21 15.45
CA PHE A 83 6.61 22.61 15.79
C PHE A 83 8.11 22.91 15.96
N THR A 84 8.92 21.89 16.31
CA THR A 84 10.34 22.09 16.66
C THR A 84 11.19 22.54 15.48
N ALA A 85 10.90 22.03 14.28
CA ALA A 85 11.69 22.22 13.07
C ALA A 85 11.27 23.42 12.20
N LEU A 86 10.21 24.15 12.57
CA LEU A 86 9.64 25.23 11.74
C LEU A 86 10.25 26.60 12.06
N HIS A 87 10.48 27.39 11.00
CA HIS A 87 10.92 28.78 11.11
C HIS A 87 9.73 29.76 11.25
N GLU A 88 9.98 31.04 11.58
CA GLU A 88 8.91 32.01 11.89
C GLU A 88 7.86 32.16 10.78
N LYS A 89 8.28 32.17 9.50
CA LYS A 89 7.37 32.28 8.35
C LYS A 89 6.45 31.06 8.25
N GLU A 90 7.01 29.86 8.41
CA GLU A 90 6.27 28.60 8.34
C GLU A 90 5.31 28.43 9.52
N LEU A 91 5.71 28.88 10.72
CA LEU A 91 4.82 28.93 11.89
C LEU A 91 3.64 29.89 11.67
N ALA A 92 3.84 31.01 10.98
CA ALA A 92 2.75 31.93 10.64
C ALA A 92 1.78 31.32 9.62
N GLU A 93 2.28 30.58 8.63
CA GLU A 93 1.45 29.82 7.69
C GLU A 93 0.69 28.68 8.38
N LEU A 94 1.35 27.97 9.29
CA LEU A 94 0.74 26.92 10.10
C LEU A 94 -0.37 27.47 10.99
N GLU A 95 -0.16 28.62 11.63
CA GLU A 95 -1.19 29.29 12.44
C GLU A 95 -2.42 29.64 11.59
N LYS A 96 -2.22 30.17 10.38
CA LYS A 96 -3.32 30.43 9.43
C LYS A 96 -4.04 29.15 9.01
N GLY A 97 -3.29 28.05 8.82
CA GLY A 97 -3.86 26.73 8.56
C GLY A 97 -4.75 26.24 9.70
N ILE A 98 -4.26 26.37 10.95
CA ILE A 98 -5.01 26.02 12.17
C ILE A 98 -6.30 26.85 12.28
N ASP A 99 -6.24 28.14 11.96
CA ASP A 99 -7.43 29.00 11.96
C ASP A 99 -8.49 28.56 10.95
N GLY A 100 -8.08 28.03 9.79
CA GLY A 100 -8.98 27.42 8.83
C GLY A 100 -9.73 26.20 9.40
N TYR A 101 -9.03 25.32 10.13
CA TYR A 101 -9.68 24.19 10.79
C TYR A 101 -10.58 24.62 11.95
N LEU A 102 -10.17 25.63 12.74
CA LEU A 102 -10.99 26.16 13.83
C LEU A 102 -12.31 26.78 13.35
N ALA A 103 -12.33 27.33 12.13
CA ALA A 103 -13.54 27.90 11.54
C ALA A 103 -14.54 26.82 11.10
N LEU A 104 -14.04 25.67 10.65
CA LEU A 104 -14.84 24.57 10.10
C LEU A 104 -15.24 23.50 11.13
N GLU A 105 -14.46 23.36 12.21
CA GLU A 105 -14.64 22.28 13.19
C GLU A 105 -15.77 22.58 14.17
N SER A 106 -16.71 21.64 14.30
CA SER A 106 -17.86 21.72 15.21
C SER A 106 -17.71 20.83 16.44
N ALA A 107 -16.92 19.75 16.35
CA ALA A 107 -16.72 18.83 17.46
C ALA A 107 -15.90 19.48 18.58
N ARG A 108 -16.42 19.45 19.82
CA ARG A 108 -15.81 20.14 20.96
C ARG A 108 -14.38 19.66 21.26
N SER A 109 -14.14 18.35 21.17
CA SER A 109 -12.83 17.71 21.34
C SER A 109 -11.83 18.22 20.29
N SER A 110 -12.24 18.21 19.03
CA SER A 110 -11.44 18.64 17.89
C SER A 110 -11.13 20.14 17.92
N VAL A 111 -12.10 20.99 18.29
CA VAL A 111 -11.87 22.42 18.53
C VAL A 111 -10.84 22.64 19.64
N GLU A 112 -10.94 21.87 20.74
CA GLU A 112 -10.00 21.96 21.86
C GLU A 112 -8.57 21.52 21.48
N TYR A 113 -8.45 20.51 20.62
CA TYR A 113 -7.18 20.11 20.01
C TYR A 113 -6.58 21.25 19.19
N TRP A 114 -7.34 21.83 18.25
CA TRP A 114 -6.85 22.92 17.41
C TRP A 114 -6.48 24.18 18.20
N ARG A 115 -7.25 24.51 19.25
CA ARG A 115 -6.89 25.58 20.20
C ARG A 115 -5.56 25.32 20.88
N THR A 116 -5.31 24.07 21.28
CA THR A 116 -4.05 23.65 21.89
C THR A 116 -2.88 23.77 20.91
N MET A 117 -3.06 23.36 19.65
CA MET A 117 -2.06 23.56 18.58
C MET A 117 -1.78 25.04 18.35
N LYS A 118 -2.81 25.89 18.34
CA LYS A 118 -2.67 27.35 18.19
C LYS A 118 -1.87 27.94 19.35
N THR A 119 -2.20 27.60 20.60
CA THR A 119 -1.45 28.07 21.77
C THR A 119 0.02 27.68 21.66
N THR A 120 0.31 26.42 21.32
CA THR A 120 1.68 25.92 21.15
C THR A 120 2.43 26.66 20.03
N CYS A 121 1.77 26.90 18.90
CA CYS A 121 2.35 27.68 17.80
C CYS A 121 2.66 29.13 18.22
N THR A 122 1.73 29.81 18.89
CA THR A 122 1.95 31.19 19.36
C THR A 122 3.06 31.28 20.39
N GLU A 123 3.22 30.26 21.24
CA GLU A 123 4.30 30.18 22.21
C GLU A 123 5.65 30.01 21.51
N ARG A 124 5.73 29.08 20.55
CA ARG A 124 6.97 28.86 19.79
C ARG A 124 7.39 30.11 19.04
N ARG A 125 6.44 30.84 18.43
CA ARG A 125 6.71 32.13 17.79
C ARG A 125 7.21 33.18 18.77
N LYS A 126 6.64 33.26 19.98
CA LYS A 126 7.11 34.18 21.02
C LYS A 126 8.51 33.83 21.51
N SER A 127 8.79 32.54 21.72
CA SER A 127 10.12 32.05 22.09
C SER A 127 11.17 32.40 21.02
N LEU A 128 10.86 32.21 19.73
CA LEU A 128 11.79 32.59 18.65
C LEU A 128 12.00 34.10 18.56
N LYS A 129 10.97 34.91 18.79
CA LYS A 129 11.09 36.37 18.86
C LYS A 129 11.90 36.81 20.07
N SER A 130 11.64 36.22 21.24
CA SER A 130 12.39 36.51 22.45
C SER A 130 13.84 36.06 22.31
N ASP A 131 14.15 34.94 21.67
CA ASP A 131 15.55 34.51 21.45
C ASP A 131 16.30 35.48 20.52
N ASN A 132 15.59 36.07 19.54
CA ASN A 132 16.14 37.09 18.66
C ASN A 132 16.27 38.47 19.37
N GLU A 133 15.40 38.76 20.33
CA GLU A 133 15.36 40.00 21.14
C GLU A 133 16.13 39.88 22.49
N ALA A 134 16.55 38.67 22.90
CA ALA A 134 17.22 38.34 24.17
C ALA A 134 18.69 38.79 24.23
N SER A 135 19.02 39.84 23.50
CA SER A 135 20.01 40.81 23.96
C SER A 135 19.46 41.70 25.11
N ALA A 136 18.15 41.68 25.40
CA ALA A 136 17.53 42.45 26.47
C ALA A 136 16.99 41.56 27.62
N ARG A 137 17.78 41.40 28.69
CA ARG A 137 17.48 40.65 29.93
C ARG A 137 16.44 41.39 30.81
N SER A 138 15.38 40.72 31.31
CA SER A 138 14.70 41.11 32.58
C SER A 138 13.61 40.15 33.18
N VAL A 139 13.29 38.96 32.64
CA VAL A 139 12.12 38.17 33.16
C VAL A 139 12.47 36.74 33.65
N SER A 140 13.74 36.37 33.75
CA SER A 140 14.16 34.98 34.07
C SER A 140 13.91 34.53 35.52
N SER A 141 13.78 35.45 36.48
CA SER A 141 13.66 35.09 37.91
C SER A 141 12.28 34.51 38.28
N VAL A 142 11.19 35.07 37.73
CA VAL A 142 9.83 34.59 38.01
C VAL A 142 9.52 33.34 37.18
N ALA A 143 10.07 33.23 35.97
CA ALA A 143 9.91 32.06 35.11
C ALA A 143 10.36 30.75 35.80
N GLY A 144 11.52 30.77 36.49
CA GLY A 144 12.03 29.58 37.18
C GLY A 144 11.17 29.11 38.36
N ASP A 145 10.50 30.02 39.06
CA ASP A 145 9.61 29.66 40.17
C ASP A 145 8.25 29.18 39.66
N LEU A 146 7.76 29.75 38.54
CA LEU A 146 6.58 29.24 37.84
C LEU A 146 6.82 27.83 37.28
N ASP A 147 8.00 27.55 36.75
CA ASP A 147 8.37 26.22 36.24
C ASP A 147 8.37 25.16 37.36
N LYS A 148 8.90 25.50 38.56
CA LYS A 148 8.82 24.62 39.73
C LYS A 148 7.39 24.40 40.21
N LEU A 149 6.52 25.39 40.08
CA LEU A 149 5.13 25.34 40.53
C LEU A 149 4.23 24.58 39.55
N LEU A 150 4.44 24.75 38.25
CA LEU A 150 3.58 24.23 37.18
C LEU A 150 4.11 22.94 36.55
N GLY A 151 5.43 22.77 36.50
CA GLY A 151 6.08 21.61 35.88
C GLY A 151 5.66 20.24 36.44
N PRO A 152 5.60 20.02 37.77
CA PRO A 152 5.24 18.72 38.34
C PRO A 152 3.72 18.47 38.38
N LYS A 153 2.89 19.39 37.89
CA LYS A 153 1.43 19.24 37.97
C LYS A 153 0.88 18.52 36.74
N ASP A 154 0.02 17.54 36.99
CA ASP A 154 -0.73 16.83 35.94
C ASP A 154 -1.82 17.73 35.32
N LEU A 155 -2.35 17.32 34.16
CA LEU A 155 -3.37 18.07 33.41
C LEU A 155 -4.56 18.47 34.29
N ALA A 156 -5.11 17.55 35.08
CA ALA A 156 -6.22 17.83 35.99
C ALA A 156 -5.87 18.86 37.07
N GLY A 157 -4.62 18.84 37.55
CA GLY A 157 -4.09 19.82 38.49
C GLY A 157 -3.97 21.21 37.87
N LEU A 158 -3.50 21.29 36.63
CA LEU A 158 -3.41 22.54 35.86
C LEU A 158 -4.80 23.13 35.56
N GLU A 159 -5.80 22.31 35.24
CA GLU A 159 -7.19 22.76 35.01
C GLU A 159 -7.86 23.31 36.27
N LYS A 160 -7.62 22.67 37.42
CA LYS A 160 -8.10 23.18 38.70
C LYS A 160 -7.47 24.52 39.04
N LEU A 161 -6.16 24.65 38.81
CA LEU A 161 -5.42 25.89 39.03
C LEU A 161 -5.90 27.00 38.08
N GLU A 162 -6.19 26.68 36.81
CA GLU A 162 -6.77 27.62 35.84
C GLU A 162 -8.08 28.22 36.35
N LYS A 163 -8.98 27.38 36.87
CA LYS A 163 -10.26 27.82 37.44
C LYS A 163 -10.02 28.74 38.64
N GLN A 164 -9.13 28.37 39.55
CA GLN A 164 -8.80 29.17 40.73
C GLN A 164 -8.20 30.53 40.35
N VAL A 165 -7.26 30.56 39.42
CA VAL A 165 -6.63 31.80 38.92
C VAL A 165 -7.68 32.70 38.25
N LYS A 166 -8.57 32.14 37.41
CA LYS A 166 -9.66 32.90 36.78
C LYS A 166 -10.65 33.45 37.80
N THR A 167 -11.01 32.67 38.82
CA THR A 167 -11.88 33.15 39.90
C THR A 167 -11.20 34.26 40.70
N LYS A 168 -9.90 34.16 40.96
CA LYS A 168 -9.13 35.23 41.63
C LYS A 168 -9.05 36.49 40.78
N LEU A 169 -8.77 36.38 39.49
CA LEU A 169 -8.73 37.52 38.58
C LEU A 169 -10.11 38.20 38.42
N ALA A 170 -11.19 37.44 38.55
CA ALA A 170 -12.56 37.96 38.52
C ALA A 170 -13.05 38.53 39.86
N SER A 171 -12.32 38.28 40.95
CA SER A 171 -12.66 38.82 42.27
C SER A 171 -12.15 40.25 42.41
N ASP A 172 -12.94 41.12 43.05
CA ASP A 172 -12.58 42.51 43.35
C ASP A 172 -11.57 42.63 44.52
N GLU A 173 -10.72 41.61 44.70
CA GLU A 173 -9.66 41.62 45.71
C GLU A 173 -8.51 42.53 45.22
N PRO A 174 -7.82 43.26 46.11
CA PRO A 174 -6.61 44.00 45.76
C PRO A 174 -5.44 43.02 45.55
N ILE A 175 -5.38 42.44 44.36
CA ILE A 175 -4.34 41.52 43.89
C ILE A 175 -3.49 42.17 42.79
N ASP A 176 -2.27 41.68 42.63
CA ASP A 176 -1.38 42.04 41.53
C ASP A 176 -1.88 41.43 40.20
N ALA A 177 -2.69 42.20 39.46
CA ALA A 177 -3.28 41.75 38.21
C ALA A 177 -2.23 41.30 37.19
N ASP A 178 -1.09 41.99 37.09
CA ASP A 178 -0.03 41.69 36.12
C ASP A 178 0.62 40.33 36.43
N TYR A 179 0.85 40.03 37.71
CA TYR A 179 1.34 38.72 38.13
C TYR A 179 0.34 37.60 37.81
N TRP A 180 -0.95 37.77 38.14
CA TRP A 180 -1.97 36.74 37.89
C TRP A 180 -2.27 36.54 36.41
N GLU A 181 -2.20 37.59 35.59
CA GLU A 181 -2.29 37.50 34.13
C GLU A 181 -1.08 36.77 33.54
N HIS A 182 0.13 37.06 34.02
CA HIS A 182 1.34 36.35 33.61
C HIS A 182 1.29 34.88 34.01
N LEU A 183 0.84 34.57 35.23
CA LEU A 183 0.62 33.20 35.71
C LEU A 183 -0.42 32.48 34.85
N LEU A 184 -1.55 33.12 34.54
CA LEU A 184 -2.60 32.52 33.70
C LEU A 184 -2.08 32.20 32.31
N LYS A 185 -1.33 33.12 31.69
CA LYS A 185 -0.72 32.91 30.37
C LYS A 185 0.27 31.74 30.38
N THR A 186 1.15 31.70 31.39
CA THR A 186 2.14 30.63 31.56
C THR A 186 1.45 29.29 31.83
N LEU A 187 0.40 29.29 32.65
CA LEU A 187 -0.43 28.12 32.93
C LEU A 187 -1.08 27.57 31.67
N LEU A 188 -1.63 28.41 30.80
CA LEU A 188 -2.22 27.97 29.52
C LEU A 188 -1.17 27.32 28.61
N THR A 189 0.06 27.83 28.59
CA THR A 189 1.18 27.19 27.88
C THR A 189 1.52 25.82 28.46
N TYR A 190 1.61 25.69 29.79
CA TYR A 190 1.85 24.41 30.46
C TYR A 190 0.71 23.41 30.24
N LYS A 191 -0.55 23.88 30.27
CA LYS A 191 -1.73 23.08 29.95
C LYS A 191 -1.69 22.60 28.51
N ALA A 192 -1.28 23.44 27.57
CA ALA A 192 -1.14 23.05 26.17
C ALA A 192 -0.09 21.94 26.01
N LYS A 193 1.09 22.09 26.63
CA LYS A 193 2.13 21.03 26.66
C LYS A 193 1.63 19.73 27.30
N ALA A 194 0.94 19.80 28.43
CA ALA A 194 0.38 18.61 29.08
C ALA A 194 -0.65 17.88 28.22
N LYS A 195 -1.51 18.63 27.52
CA LYS A 195 -2.45 18.06 26.53
C LYS A 195 -1.74 17.43 25.34
N LEU A 196 -0.67 18.06 24.86
CA LEU A 196 0.12 17.55 23.75
C LEU A 196 0.80 16.22 24.11
N LYS A 197 1.29 16.09 25.34
CA LYS A 197 1.76 14.82 25.89
C LYS A 197 0.67 13.76 25.92
N HIS A 198 -0.54 14.11 26.38
CA HIS A 198 -1.67 13.16 26.37
C HIS A 198 -2.05 12.68 24.95
N VAL A 199 -2.03 13.58 23.95
CA VAL A 199 -2.22 13.21 22.54
C VAL A 199 -1.10 12.29 22.07
N THR A 200 0.14 12.60 22.41
CA THR A 200 1.32 11.77 22.08
C THR A 200 1.21 10.38 22.69
N ASP A 201 0.85 10.28 23.97
CA ASP A 201 0.60 9.00 24.65
C ASP A 201 -0.51 8.20 23.96
N SER A 202 -1.54 8.87 23.45
CA SER A 202 -2.64 8.24 22.71
C SER A 202 -2.16 7.67 21.38
N ILE A 203 -1.35 8.42 20.62
CA ILE A 203 -0.72 7.96 19.37
C ILE A 203 0.18 6.74 19.62
N VAL A 204 1.01 6.80 20.66
CA VAL A 204 1.92 5.71 21.02
C VAL A 204 1.13 4.46 21.40
N ARG A 205 0.03 4.59 22.15
CA ARG A 205 -0.86 3.47 22.48
C ARG A 205 -1.48 2.86 21.23
N LEU A 206 -2.04 3.68 20.33
CA LEU A 206 -2.61 3.21 19.07
C LEU A 206 -1.58 2.45 18.22
N ARG A 207 -0.37 3.01 18.07
CA ARG A 207 0.69 2.35 17.30
C ARG A 207 1.17 1.05 17.95
N LEU A 208 1.25 1.02 19.28
CA LEU A 208 1.59 -0.19 20.03
C LEU A 208 0.54 -1.28 19.86
N GLU A 209 -0.74 -0.92 19.83
CA GLU A 209 -1.84 -1.87 19.59
C GLU A 209 -1.80 -2.42 18.16
N ALA A 210 -1.57 -1.57 17.16
CA ALA A 210 -1.37 -1.99 15.77
C ALA A 210 -0.21 -2.97 15.63
N LEU A 211 0.96 -2.66 16.20
CA LEU A 211 2.13 -3.55 16.19
C LEU A 211 1.86 -4.88 16.92
N ARG A 212 1.13 -4.85 18.04
CA ARG A 212 0.73 -6.06 18.78
C ARG A 212 -0.25 -6.92 17.98
N LYS A 213 -1.08 -6.32 17.13
CA LYS A 213 -2.00 -7.03 16.24
C LYS A 213 -1.20 -7.71 15.13
N GLU A 214 -0.31 -6.98 14.46
CA GLU A 214 0.58 -7.51 13.42
C GLU A 214 1.45 -8.68 13.96
N GLN A 215 2.03 -8.53 15.16
CA GLN A 215 2.81 -9.61 15.80
C GLN A 215 1.97 -10.87 16.06
N ARG A 216 0.69 -10.71 16.42
CA ARG A 216 -0.22 -11.84 16.64
C ARG A 216 -0.52 -12.55 15.33
N GLU A 217 -0.86 -11.80 14.28
CA GLU A 217 -1.12 -12.36 12.95
C GLU A 217 0.10 -13.07 12.37
N VAL A 218 1.30 -12.50 12.52
CA VAL A 218 2.55 -13.15 12.09
C VAL A 218 2.84 -14.42 12.92
N ALA A 219 2.60 -14.38 14.23
CA ALA A 219 2.77 -15.55 15.09
C ALA A 219 1.78 -16.67 14.75
N GLU A 220 0.52 -16.33 14.47
CA GLU A 220 -0.51 -17.26 14.01
C GLU A 220 -0.15 -17.84 12.65
N ALA A 221 0.20 -17.02 11.66
CA ALA A 221 0.63 -17.50 10.35
C ALA A 221 1.86 -18.41 10.42
N ARG A 222 2.82 -18.11 11.30
CA ARG A 222 3.99 -18.96 11.53
C ARG A 222 3.62 -20.28 12.20
N LYS A 223 2.67 -20.26 13.13
CA LYS A 223 2.15 -21.46 13.78
C LYS A 223 1.39 -22.33 12.79
N GLU A 224 0.52 -21.75 11.97
CA GLU A 224 -0.20 -22.45 10.90
C GLU A 224 0.78 -23.06 9.87
N GLN A 225 1.84 -22.35 9.49
CA GLN A 225 2.88 -22.91 8.62
C GLN A 225 3.63 -24.09 9.28
N SER A 226 3.85 -24.04 10.60
CA SER A 226 4.47 -25.14 11.34
C SER A 226 3.52 -26.34 11.50
N ASP A 227 2.24 -26.10 11.73
CA ASP A 227 1.22 -27.13 11.87
C ASP A 227 0.95 -27.79 10.50
N ALA A 228 0.88 -27.03 9.40
CA ALA A 228 0.77 -27.56 8.04
C ALA A 228 2.01 -28.36 7.60
N ALA A 229 3.21 -27.95 8.00
CA ALA A 229 4.45 -28.69 7.74
C ALA A 229 4.52 -30.02 8.53
N THR A 230 3.83 -30.14 9.67
CA THR A 230 3.81 -31.38 10.45
C THR A 230 2.81 -32.39 9.92
N GLU A 231 1.67 -31.97 9.35
CA GLU A 231 0.72 -32.91 8.71
C GLU A 231 1.31 -33.56 7.44
N GLU A 232 1.96 -32.80 6.55
CA GLU A 232 2.60 -33.37 5.34
C GLU A 232 3.80 -34.28 5.67
N GLU A 233 4.58 -33.92 6.71
CA GLU A 233 5.71 -34.72 7.17
C GLU A 233 5.23 -35.98 7.92
N GLN A 234 4.14 -35.90 8.69
CA GLN A 234 3.49 -37.04 9.32
C GLN A 234 2.86 -37.99 8.29
N ASP A 235 2.17 -37.48 7.27
CA ASP A 235 1.63 -38.31 6.17
C ASP A 235 2.75 -38.99 5.36
N ARG A 236 3.88 -38.30 5.15
CA ARG A 236 5.08 -38.92 4.56
C ARG A 236 5.68 -39.99 5.47
N LEU A 237 5.82 -39.72 6.77
CA LEU A 237 6.33 -40.69 7.74
C LEU A 237 5.43 -41.93 7.83
N ASP A 238 4.11 -41.75 7.78
CA ASP A 238 3.12 -42.82 7.84
C ASP A 238 3.16 -43.69 6.57
N LEU A 239 3.44 -43.09 5.41
CA LEU A 239 3.69 -43.78 4.15
C LEU A 239 5.01 -44.56 4.12
N LEU A 240 6.00 -44.12 4.89
CA LEU A 240 7.31 -44.76 5.09
C LEU A 240 7.32 -45.77 6.26
N SER A 241 6.22 -45.86 7.02
CA SER A 241 6.06 -46.82 8.12
C SER A 241 5.71 -48.23 7.62
N ASP A 242 6.02 -49.25 8.43
CA ASP A 242 5.67 -50.65 8.16
C ASP A 242 4.16 -50.86 7.96
N ALA A 243 3.34 -50.07 8.67
CA ALA A 243 1.89 -50.11 8.55
C ALA A 243 1.42 -49.53 7.20
N GLY A 244 2.02 -48.43 6.75
CA GLY A 244 1.76 -47.83 5.44
C GLY A 244 2.18 -48.73 4.29
N PHE A 245 3.32 -49.43 4.43
CA PHE A 245 3.78 -50.44 3.48
C PHE A 245 2.81 -51.61 3.36
N LEU A 246 2.35 -52.18 4.49
CA LEU A 246 1.39 -53.30 4.49
C LEU A 246 0.08 -52.95 3.79
N LYS A 247 -0.41 -51.72 3.99
CA LYS A 247 -1.64 -51.23 3.36
C LYS A 247 -1.50 -51.15 1.83
N ARG A 248 -0.33 -50.72 1.34
CA ARG A 248 0.03 -50.61 -0.08
C ARG A 248 0.14 -51.99 -0.75
N VAL A 249 0.85 -52.93 -0.11
CA VAL A 249 0.96 -54.31 -0.60
C VAL A 249 -0.40 -55.00 -0.64
N LYS A 250 -1.26 -54.76 0.36
CA LYS A 250 -2.61 -55.31 0.39
C LYS A 250 -3.47 -54.76 -0.76
N SER A 251 -3.41 -53.46 -1.04
CA SER A 251 -4.16 -52.86 -2.15
C SER A 251 -3.65 -53.33 -3.52
N GLU A 252 -2.34 -53.43 -3.70
CA GLU A 252 -1.74 -53.96 -4.94
C GLU A 252 -2.15 -55.41 -5.18
N ARG A 253 -2.12 -56.26 -4.14
CA ARG A 253 -2.59 -57.64 -4.23
C ARG A 253 -4.07 -57.72 -4.61
N GLU A 254 -4.91 -56.87 -4.03
CA GLU A 254 -6.34 -56.84 -4.34
C GLU A 254 -6.63 -56.32 -5.76
N GLN A 255 -5.82 -55.37 -6.24
CA GLN A 255 -5.90 -54.85 -7.60
C GLN A 255 -5.45 -55.88 -8.64
N VAL A 256 -4.38 -56.64 -8.36
CA VAL A 256 -3.93 -57.76 -9.18
C VAL A 256 -4.99 -58.88 -9.25
N LEU A 257 -5.66 -59.16 -8.14
CA LEU A 257 -6.76 -60.14 -8.10
C LEU A 257 -7.99 -59.66 -8.89
N LYS A 258 -8.28 -58.36 -8.90
CA LYS A 258 -9.41 -57.79 -9.65
C LYS A 258 -9.15 -57.65 -11.15
N GLN A 259 -7.92 -57.34 -11.57
CA GLN A 259 -7.62 -56.99 -12.97
C GLN A 259 -6.90 -58.09 -13.76
N GLY A 260 -6.52 -59.20 -13.12
CA GLY A 260 -5.69 -60.22 -13.76
C GLY A 260 -4.25 -59.74 -13.98
N PHE A 261 -3.33 -60.68 -14.10
CA PHE A 261 -1.88 -60.40 -14.15
C PHE A 261 -1.47 -59.58 -15.38
N ILE A 262 -1.02 -58.33 -15.17
CA ILE A 262 -0.39 -57.47 -16.19
C ILE A 262 1.12 -57.41 -15.88
N PRO A 263 2.01 -57.95 -16.75
CA PRO A 263 3.44 -57.82 -16.56
C PRO A 263 3.93 -56.37 -16.78
N GLY A 264 4.50 -55.79 -15.72
CA GLY A 264 5.63 -54.85 -15.78
C GLY A 264 5.35 -53.38 -16.13
N ARG A 265 5.42 -52.50 -15.11
CA ARG A 265 6.00 -51.16 -15.29
C ARG A 265 7.40 -51.15 -14.70
N LYS A 266 8.37 -50.85 -15.56
CA LYS A 266 9.79 -50.65 -15.23
C LYS A 266 9.90 -49.55 -14.18
N SER A 267 10.37 -49.88 -12.98
CA SER A 267 10.86 -48.90 -12.02
C SER A 267 12.27 -48.50 -12.45
N LEU A 268 12.45 -47.24 -12.86
CA LEU A 268 13.76 -46.60 -12.92
C LEU A 268 14.11 -46.19 -11.48
N ILE A 269 14.88 -47.03 -10.80
CA ILE A 269 15.60 -46.68 -9.58
C ILE A 269 17.06 -46.45 -9.99
N ASN A 270 17.46 -45.18 -10.08
CA ASN A 270 18.87 -44.82 -10.04
C ASN A 270 19.21 -44.51 -8.58
N ALA A 271 19.84 -45.46 -7.89
CA ALA A 271 20.64 -45.18 -6.70
C ALA A 271 21.65 -46.32 -6.48
N THR A 272 22.90 -45.97 -6.74
CA THR A 272 24.09 -46.36 -5.96
C THR A 272 24.55 -47.82 -6.01
N THR A 273 25.62 -48.06 -6.78
CA THR A 273 26.50 -49.23 -6.61
C THR A 273 27.87 -48.77 -6.11
N SER A 274 28.14 -49.15 -4.85
CA SER A 274 29.39 -49.50 -4.17
C SER A 274 30.76 -49.39 -4.87
N ASP A 275 31.74 -48.88 -4.11
CA ASP A 275 33.20 -49.18 -4.06
C ASP A 275 33.52 -50.69 -4.26
N GLU A 276 34.69 -51.22 -4.68
CA GLU A 276 36.11 -50.85 -4.86
C GLU A 276 36.82 -52.05 -5.61
N PRO A 277 38.16 -52.20 -5.71
CA PRO A 277 39.20 -51.42 -6.38
C PRO A 277 39.91 -52.20 -7.52
N SER A 278 40.58 -51.50 -8.44
CA SER A 278 41.78 -52.06 -9.10
C SER A 278 42.70 -50.96 -9.62
N ALA A 279 43.92 -50.97 -9.10
CA ALA A 279 44.98 -50.02 -9.34
C ALA A 279 45.61 -50.19 -10.74
N LYS A 280 45.76 -49.07 -11.47
CA LYS A 280 46.99 -48.79 -12.23
C LYS A 280 47.11 -47.31 -12.64
N ARG A 281 47.89 -46.59 -11.84
CA ARG A 281 48.92 -45.60 -12.21
C ARG A 281 48.95 -45.18 -13.69
N GLN A 282 48.73 -43.90 -13.97
CA GLN A 282 49.73 -43.07 -14.65
C GLN A 282 49.47 -41.58 -14.43
N ARG A 283 50.58 -40.91 -14.12
CA ARG A 283 50.81 -39.51 -13.77
C ARG A 283 51.32 -38.84 -15.03
N ILE A 284 50.74 -37.74 -15.53
CA ILE A 284 51.51 -36.68 -16.20
C ILE A 284 50.86 -35.28 -16.01
N SER A 285 51.78 -34.36 -15.73
CA SER A 285 51.83 -32.91 -15.55
C SER A 285 50.82 -31.95 -16.19
N ALA A 286 50.66 -30.85 -15.45
CA ALA A 286 50.23 -29.50 -15.81
C ALA A 286 50.81 -28.93 -17.11
N THR A 287 50.03 -28.09 -17.82
CA THR A 287 50.35 -26.70 -18.20
C THR A 287 49.21 -26.06 -19.01
N SER A 288 48.65 -24.93 -18.53
CA SER A 288 48.56 -23.65 -19.27
C SER A 288 47.62 -22.65 -18.59
N SER A 289 48.17 -21.47 -18.34
CA SER A 289 47.65 -20.25 -17.71
C SER A 289 46.40 -19.61 -18.38
N PRO A 290 45.78 -18.57 -17.76
CA PRO A 290 44.39 -18.17 -17.95
C PRO A 290 44.18 -17.14 -19.06
N ILE A 291 43.01 -17.17 -19.70
CA ILE A 291 42.53 -16.14 -20.64
C ILE A 291 41.52 -15.26 -19.89
N PRO A 292 41.58 -13.92 -19.97
CA PRO A 292 40.69 -13.03 -19.22
C PRO A 292 39.32 -12.96 -19.90
N SER A 293 38.29 -13.57 -19.31
CA SER A 293 36.90 -13.54 -19.81
C SER A 293 36.03 -12.59 -19.00
N THR A 294 36.20 -11.29 -19.19
CA THR A 294 35.37 -10.25 -18.54
C THR A 294 33.91 -10.22 -19.06
N THR A 295 33.65 -10.82 -20.23
CA THR A 295 32.32 -10.82 -20.89
C THR A 295 31.42 -11.99 -20.46
N ILE A 296 32.00 -13.10 -19.99
CA ILE A 296 31.22 -14.27 -19.55
C ILE A 296 30.63 -14.00 -18.16
N THR A 297 31.40 -13.39 -17.26
CA THR A 297 30.97 -13.04 -15.90
C THR A 297 29.76 -12.10 -15.89
N THR A 298 29.65 -11.18 -16.86
CA THR A 298 28.53 -10.23 -16.95
C THR A 298 27.23 -10.93 -17.39
N ILE A 299 27.26 -11.81 -18.40
CA ILE A 299 26.08 -12.54 -18.90
C ILE A 299 25.56 -13.53 -17.85
N THR A 300 26.45 -14.25 -17.14
CA THR A 300 26.07 -15.16 -16.05
C THR A 300 25.52 -14.42 -14.83
N SER A 301 26.00 -13.19 -14.54
CA SER A 301 25.44 -12.38 -13.44
C SER A 301 24.05 -11.80 -13.78
N ILE A 302 23.81 -11.43 -15.04
CA ILE A 302 22.53 -10.88 -15.49
C ILE A 302 21.45 -11.97 -15.48
N SER A 303 21.74 -13.16 -15.99
CA SER A 303 20.82 -14.32 -15.98
C SER A 303 20.41 -14.71 -14.55
N ASN A 304 21.35 -14.74 -13.60
CA ASN A 304 21.03 -15.00 -12.19
C ASN A 304 20.17 -13.89 -11.56
N SER A 305 20.43 -12.62 -11.87
CA SER A 305 19.64 -11.49 -11.35
C SER A 305 18.22 -11.42 -11.96
N ALA A 306 18.08 -11.78 -13.24
CA ALA A 306 16.83 -11.87 -13.98
C ALA A 306 15.92 -12.94 -13.37
N GLN A 307 16.51 -14.10 -13.13
CA GLN A 307 15.87 -15.26 -12.53
C GLN A 307 15.40 -14.95 -11.11
N ALA A 308 16.25 -14.33 -10.28
CA ALA A 308 15.91 -13.95 -8.91
C ALA A 308 14.78 -12.90 -8.84
N ALA A 309 14.80 -11.88 -9.72
CA ALA A 309 13.74 -10.87 -9.76
C ALA A 309 12.38 -11.48 -10.20
N PHE A 310 12.43 -12.41 -11.16
CA PHE A 310 11.26 -13.14 -11.62
C PHE A 310 10.71 -14.07 -10.53
N ASP A 311 11.57 -14.83 -9.85
CA ASP A 311 11.16 -15.74 -8.77
C ASP A 311 10.67 -14.96 -7.54
N ALA A 312 11.23 -13.79 -7.24
CA ALA A 312 10.74 -12.89 -6.19
C ALA A 312 9.38 -12.28 -6.50
N ASP A 313 9.11 -11.92 -7.76
CA ASP A 313 7.76 -11.49 -8.17
C ASP A 313 6.77 -12.67 -8.19
N LEU A 314 7.25 -13.88 -8.51
CA LEU A 314 6.46 -15.11 -8.46
C LEU A 314 6.10 -15.50 -7.02
N SER A 315 7.02 -15.29 -6.06
CA SER A 315 6.81 -15.57 -4.63
C SER A 315 5.91 -14.55 -3.93
N LYS A 316 5.57 -13.44 -4.59
CA LYS A 316 4.55 -12.51 -4.08
C LYS A 316 3.20 -13.21 -4.13
N THR A 317 2.52 -13.25 -2.99
CA THR A 317 1.17 -13.79 -2.85
C THR A 317 0.24 -13.15 -3.88
N LEU A 318 -0.61 -13.98 -4.51
CA LEU A 318 -1.69 -13.48 -5.36
C LEU A 318 -2.57 -12.57 -4.52
N LEU A 319 -2.80 -11.35 -5.00
CA LEU A 319 -3.75 -10.46 -4.37
C LEU A 319 -5.17 -11.04 -4.52
N PRO A 320 -6.12 -10.72 -3.62
CA PRO A 320 -7.50 -11.23 -3.68
C PRO A 320 -8.25 -10.90 -4.99
N ASN A 321 -7.77 -9.90 -5.73
CA ASN A 321 -8.30 -9.46 -7.01
C ASN A 321 -7.51 -9.99 -8.22
N GLU A 322 -6.47 -10.80 -8.00
CA GLU A 322 -5.62 -11.39 -9.05
C GLU A 322 -5.84 -12.89 -9.16
N GLU A 323 -6.01 -13.36 -10.38
CA GLU A 323 -6.15 -14.79 -10.70
C GLU A 323 -5.10 -15.17 -11.74
N LEU A 324 -4.51 -16.37 -11.62
CA LEU A 324 -3.54 -16.84 -12.61
C LEU A 324 -4.24 -17.11 -13.96
N LEU A 325 -3.69 -16.55 -15.04
CA LEU A 325 -4.17 -16.78 -16.39
C LEU A 325 -3.42 -17.97 -17.01
N THR A 326 -4.10 -19.12 -17.11
CA THR A 326 -3.62 -20.35 -17.75
C THR A 326 -4.80 -20.98 -18.51
N PRO A 327 -4.66 -21.40 -19.78
CA PRO A 327 -3.42 -21.69 -20.53
C PRO A 327 -2.92 -20.57 -21.45
N CYS A 328 -1.61 -20.62 -21.77
CA CYS A 328 -1.07 -19.92 -22.94
C CYS A 328 -1.45 -20.67 -24.23
N THR A 329 -1.75 -19.93 -25.30
CA THR A 329 -2.02 -20.48 -26.62
C THR A 329 -0.71 -20.72 -27.36
N ASN A 330 -0.53 -21.93 -27.90
CA ASN A 330 0.61 -22.25 -28.77
C ASN A 330 0.45 -21.53 -30.12
N LEU A 331 1.47 -20.78 -30.55
CA LEU A 331 1.46 -20.02 -31.80
C LEU A 331 2.55 -20.51 -32.75
N VAL A 332 2.30 -20.34 -34.05
CA VAL A 332 3.32 -20.63 -35.08
C VAL A 332 4.37 -19.54 -35.07
N THR A 333 5.56 -19.84 -34.54
CA THR A 333 6.70 -18.91 -34.48
C THR A 333 7.30 -18.66 -35.86
N LYS A 334 7.43 -17.39 -36.26
CA LYS A 334 8.01 -17.04 -37.56
C LYS A 334 9.52 -17.30 -37.56
N GLY A 335 10.02 -17.91 -38.63
CA GLY A 335 11.46 -18.19 -38.80
C GLY A 335 12.00 -19.36 -37.97
N LEU A 336 11.14 -20.11 -37.27
CA LEU A 336 11.51 -21.25 -36.44
C LEU A 336 12.39 -22.27 -37.17
N SER A 337 12.05 -22.61 -38.42
CA SER A 337 12.82 -23.54 -39.26
C SER A 337 14.27 -23.09 -39.50
N THR A 338 14.52 -21.79 -39.56
CA THR A 338 15.84 -21.23 -39.89
C THR A 338 16.80 -21.25 -38.69
N TRP A 339 16.32 -20.92 -37.49
CA TRP A 339 17.18 -20.82 -36.31
C TRP A 339 17.13 -22.05 -35.39
N SER A 340 16.09 -22.89 -35.48
CA SER A 340 16.00 -24.13 -34.68
C SER A 340 17.13 -25.13 -34.96
N ALA A 341 17.75 -25.04 -36.14
CA ALA A 341 18.94 -25.81 -36.49
C ALA A 341 20.18 -25.42 -35.67
N THR A 342 20.27 -24.16 -35.23
CA THR A 342 21.42 -23.63 -34.48
C THR A 342 21.15 -23.59 -32.98
N HIS A 343 19.91 -23.33 -32.57
CA HIS A 343 19.52 -23.21 -31.17
C HIS A 343 18.23 -23.98 -30.91
N PRO A 344 18.17 -24.87 -29.90
CA PRO A 344 16.97 -25.63 -29.60
C PRO A 344 15.84 -24.66 -29.19
N PRO A 345 14.64 -24.77 -29.80
CA PRO A 345 13.52 -23.93 -29.45
C PRO A 345 13.02 -24.24 -28.05
N ARG A 346 12.69 -23.18 -27.31
CA ARG A 346 12.18 -23.29 -25.93
C ARG A 346 11.07 -22.28 -25.67
N GLN A 347 10.14 -22.67 -24.80
CA GLN A 347 9.14 -21.75 -24.31
C GLN A 347 9.73 -20.87 -23.21
N PRO A 348 9.52 -19.55 -23.27
CA PRO A 348 9.94 -18.67 -22.19
C PRO A 348 9.10 -18.92 -20.94
N ARG A 349 9.70 -18.75 -19.77
CA ARG A 349 8.97 -18.84 -18.49
C ARG A 349 8.09 -17.60 -18.35
N TYR A 350 6.84 -17.79 -17.95
CA TYR A 350 5.93 -16.67 -17.75
C TYR A 350 5.06 -16.91 -16.52
N PHE A 351 4.53 -15.83 -15.97
CA PHE A 351 3.30 -15.87 -15.20
C PHE A 351 2.43 -14.70 -15.62
N ALA A 352 1.18 -15.00 -15.91
CA ALA A 352 0.18 -14.05 -16.34
C ALA A 352 -0.91 -14.00 -15.28
N ARG A 353 -1.36 -12.80 -14.92
CA ARG A 353 -2.43 -12.59 -13.93
C ARG A 353 -3.55 -11.77 -14.56
N ARG A 354 -4.79 -12.24 -14.36
CA ARG A 354 -6.03 -11.55 -14.67
C ARG A 354 -6.47 -10.78 -13.44
N ILE A 355 -6.66 -9.47 -13.58
CA ILE A 355 -7.17 -8.60 -12.51
C ILE A 355 -8.68 -8.55 -12.65
N THR A 356 -9.40 -8.96 -11.61
CA THR A 356 -10.86 -8.93 -11.55
C THR A 356 -11.32 -7.98 -10.45
N GLY A 357 -12.50 -7.39 -10.59
CA GLY A 357 -13.04 -6.53 -9.54
C GLY A 357 -14.47 -6.11 -9.79
N TYR A 358 -15.06 -5.43 -8.82
CA TYR A 358 -16.42 -4.93 -8.90
C TYR A 358 -16.46 -3.59 -9.66
N GLU A 359 -17.48 -3.42 -10.48
CA GLU A 359 -17.75 -2.17 -11.17
C GLU A 359 -19.06 -1.57 -10.66
N TRP A 360 -18.98 -0.55 -9.80
CA TRP A 360 -20.15 0.13 -9.24
C TRP A 360 -20.70 1.21 -10.19
N ASN A 361 -21.23 0.78 -11.35
CA ASN A 361 -21.95 1.68 -12.24
C ASN A 361 -23.35 2.04 -11.68
N LYS A 362 -24.03 3.01 -12.27
CA LYS A 362 -25.35 3.49 -11.80
C LYS A 362 -26.42 2.38 -11.74
N TYR A 363 -26.33 1.39 -12.62
CA TYR A 363 -27.22 0.22 -12.63
C TYR A 363 -26.88 -0.76 -11.51
N ASN A 364 -25.61 -1.04 -11.29
CA ASN A 364 -25.16 -1.95 -10.24
C ASN A 364 -25.44 -1.36 -8.85
N GLN A 365 -25.31 -0.05 -8.68
CA GLN A 365 -25.69 0.66 -7.45
C GLN A 365 -27.18 0.53 -7.09
N THR A 366 -28.06 0.21 -8.05
CA THR A 366 -29.50 0.01 -7.77
C THR A 366 -29.90 -1.45 -7.55
N HIS A 367 -29.02 -2.40 -7.87
CA HIS A 367 -29.32 -3.84 -7.85
C HIS A 367 -28.43 -4.66 -6.91
N TYR A 368 -27.31 -4.10 -6.48
CA TYR A 368 -26.32 -4.74 -5.62
C TYR A 368 -25.96 -3.83 -4.46
N ASP A 369 -25.55 -4.43 -3.35
CA ASP A 369 -25.13 -3.76 -2.13
C ASP A 369 -23.79 -4.34 -1.63
N ALA A 370 -23.28 -3.84 -0.50
CA ALA A 370 -21.99 -4.27 0.02
C ALA A 370 -21.97 -5.77 0.39
N ASP A 371 -23.11 -6.29 0.85
CA ASP A 371 -23.27 -7.68 1.26
C ASP A 371 -23.51 -8.62 0.06
N ASN A 372 -24.09 -8.11 -1.02
CA ASN A 372 -24.33 -8.82 -2.28
C ASN A 372 -23.73 -8.01 -3.44
N PRO A 373 -22.40 -8.02 -3.59
CA PRO A 373 -21.74 -7.22 -4.61
C PRO A 373 -22.08 -7.71 -6.03
N PRO A 374 -21.93 -6.85 -7.05
CA PRO A 374 -22.14 -7.24 -8.43
C PRO A 374 -21.15 -8.33 -8.86
N PRO A 375 -21.43 -9.07 -9.95
CA PRO A 375 -20.47 -10.01 -10.52
C PRO A 375 -19.13 -9.33 -10.83
N LYS A 376 -18.01 -10.00 -10.50
CA LYS A 376 -16.67 -9.50 -10.81
C LYS A 376 -16.47 -9.43 -12.33
N VAL A 377 -15.95 -8.30 -12.79
CA VAL A 377 -15.57 -8.09 -14.20
C VAL A 377 -14.05 -8.01 -14.34
N VAL A 378 -13.53 -8.32 -15.53
CA VAL A 378 -12.10 -8.19 -15.79
C VAL A 378 -11.73 -6.72 -15.91
N GLN A 379 -10.80 -6.28 -15.07
CA GLN A 379 -10.31 -4.89 -15.03
C GLN A 379 -8.96 -4.72 -15.70
N GLY A 380 -8.18 -5.78 -15.90
CA GLY A 380 -6.86 -5.68 -16.52
C GLY A 380 -6.06 -6.98 -16.50
N TYR A 381 -4.84 -6.90 -17.00
CA TYR A 381 -3.91 -8.02 -17.09
C TYR A 381 -2.49 -7.61 -16.71
N LYS A 382 -1.75 -8.54 -16.11
CA LYS A 382 -0.33 -8.42 -15.81
C LYS A 382 0.42 -9.60 -16.39
N PHE A 383 1.32 -9.34 -17.32
CA PHE A 383 2.21 -10.33 -17.92
C PHE A 383 3.64 -10.06 -17.47
N ASN A 384 4.29 -11.10 -16.94
CA ASN A 384 5.72 -11.10 -16.70
C ASN A 384 6.31 -12.32 -17.41
N ILE A 385 7.20 -12.08 -18.37
CA ILE A 385 7.79 -13.12 -19.22
C ILE A 385 9.30 -13.01 -19.14
N LEU A 386 9.96 -14.10 -18.79
CA LEU A 386 11.39 -14.20 -18.55
C LEU A 386 12.11 -14.79 -19.76
N TYR A 387 13.10 -14.04 -20.23
CA TYR A 387 13.98 -14.32 -21.37
C TYR A 387 15.45 -14.17 -20.93
N PRO A 388 16.02 -15.16 -20.21
CA PRO A 388 17.38 -15.05 -19.64
C PRO A 388 18.47 -15.07 -20.71
N ASP A 389 18.21 -15.77 -21.82
CA ASP A 389 19.22 -16.14 -22.80
C ASP A 389 18.85 -15.67 -24.22
N LEU A 390 18.55 -14.37 -24.36
CA LEU A 390 18.33 -13.79 -25.69
C LEU A 390 19.65 -13.74 -26.45
N ILE A 391 19.61 -14.15 -27.72
CA ILE A 391 20.79 -14.21 -28.57
C ILE A 391 20.92 -12.87 -29.31
N PRO A 392 22.10 -12.25 -29.33
CA PRO A 392 22.33 -11.05 -30.11
C PRO A 392 22.17 -11.35 -31.61
N ASP A 393 21.70 -10.35 -32.36
CA ASP A 393 21.61 -10.45 -33.82
C ASP A 393 23.01 -10.47 -34.48
N ALA A 394 23.04 -10.57 -35.82
CA ALA A 394 24.29 -10.59 -36.59
C ALA A 394 25.14 -9.32 -36.39
N GLN A 395 24.56 -8.25 -35.85
CA GLN A 395 25.18 -6.98 -35.53
C GLN A 395 25.66 -6.89 -34.07
N GLY A 396 25.49 -7.97 -33.29
CA GLY A 396 25.90 -8.04 -31.89
C GLY A 396 24.92 -7.37 -30.92
N VAL A 397 23.73 -6.98 -31.38
CA VAL A 397 22.74 -6.25 -30.58
C VAL A 397 21.66 -7.21 -30.10
N VAL A 398 21.37 -7.20 -28.81
CA VAL A 398 20.25 -7.96 -28.25
C VAL A 398 18.95 -7.21 -28.52
N LYS A 399 18.08 -7.78 -29.35
CA LYS A 399 16.77 -7.22 -29.66
C LYS A 399 15.80 -7.49 -28.51
N ALA A 400 15.17 -6.43 -28.00
CA ALA A 400 14.17 -6.56 -26.94
C ALA A 400 12.90 -7.28 -27.45
N PRO A 401 12.31 -8.19 -26.65
CA PRO A 401 11.03 -8.79 -26.96
C PRO A 401 9.93 -7.74 -27.08
N THR A 402 9.00 -7.95 -28.00
CA THR A 402 7.89 -7.04 -28.30
C THR A 402 6.56 -7.78 -28.24
N TYR A 403 5.44 -7.07 -28.20
CA TYR A 403 4.12 -7.69 -28.26
C TYR A 403 3.29 -7.09 -29.39
N ARG A 404 2.31 -7.87 -29.86
CA ARG A 404 1.34 -7.47 -30.89
C ARG A 404 -0.05 -7.93 -30.48
N ILE A 405 -1.05 -7.11 -30.76
CA ILE A 405 -2.45 -7.46 -30.55
C ILE A 405 -3.02 -7.94 -31.89
N GLU A 406 -3.52 -9.17 -31.92
CA GLU A 406 -4.20 -9.78 -33.07
C GLU A 406 -5.69 -9.91 -32.71
N ARG A 407 -6.55 -9.23 -33.45
CA ARG A 407 -8.01 -9.29 -33.28
C ARG A 407 -8.58 -10.37 -34.19
N GLU A 408 -9.54 -11.12 -33.67
CA GLU A 408 -10.30 -12.10 -34.46
C GLU A 408 -11.01 -11.39 -35.63
N GLY A 409 -10.86 -11.93 -36.84
CA GLY A 409 -11.43 -11.35 -38.07
C GLY A 409 -10.63 -10.19 -38.71
N GLY A 410 -9.44 -9.83 -38.21
CA GLY A 410 -8.62 -8.77 -38.81
C GLY A 410 -9.19 -7.35 -38.63
N ARG A 411 -10.13 -7.20 -37.68
CA ARG A 411 -10.81 -5.95 -37.35
C ARG A 411 -9.84 -4.85 -36.93
N ARG A 412 -10.16 -3.60 -37.28
CA ARG A 412 -9.36 -2.44 -36.84
C ARG A 412 -9.67 -2.11 -35.38
N ARG A 413 -8.74 -1.40 -34.73
CA ARG A 413 -8.90 -0.92 -33.35
C ARG A 413 -10.18 -0.06 -33.25
N GLY A 414 -11.14 -0.50 -32.44
CA GLY A 414 -12.40 0.20 -32.20
C GLY A 414 -13.56 -0.17 -33.13
N GLU A 415 -13.38 -1.16 -34.01
CA GLU A 415 -14.43 -1.69 -34.88
C GLU A 415 -15.19 -2.82 -34.16
N VAL A 416 -16.45 -2.56 -33.82
CA VAL A 416 -17.34 -3.51 -33.12
C VAL A 416 -17.82 -4.57 -34.10
N ASP A 417 -17.79 -5.85 -33.70
CA ASP A 417 -18.25 -6.92 -34.57
C ASP A 417 -19.78 -6.91 -34.68
N VAL A 418 -20.32 -6.55 -35.85
CA VAL A 418 -21.77 -6.44 -36.11
C VAL A 418 -22.47 -7.81 -36.00
N GLY A 419 -21.72 -8.91 -35.99
CA GLY A 419 -22.24 -10.28 -35.87
C GLY A 419 -22.39 -10.83 -34.45
N LYS A 420 -21.89 -10.15 -33.40
CA LYS A 420 -21.97 -10.65 -32.01
C LYS A 420 -23.17 -10.09 -31.23
N ALA A 421 -23.79 -10.95 -30.42
CA ALA A 421 -24.88 -10.56 -29.54
C ALA A 421 -24.40 -9.52 -28.50
N ALA A 422 -25.19 -8.46 -28.31
CA ALA A 422 -24.91 -7.41 -27.34
C ALA A 422 -24.80 -7.99 -25.92
N GLY A 423 -23.58 -8.09 -25.40
CA GLY A 423 -23.29 -8.63 -24.06
C GLY A 423 -22.13 -9.61 -24.00
N GLU A 424 -21.68 -10.16 -25.13
CA GLU A 424 -20.46 -10.97 -25.15
C GLU A 424 -19.20 -10.09 -25.12
N GLU A 425 -18.28 -10.40 -24.20
CA GLU A 425 -16.98 -9.74 -24.19
C GLU A 425 -16.18 -10.16 -25.42
N GLU A 426 -15.81 -9.21 -26.27
CA GLU A 426 -14.91 -9.45 -27.39
C GLU A 426 -13.51 -9.82 -26.85
N MET A 427 -12.86 -10.81 -27.48
CA MET A 427 -11.53 -11.26 -27.09
C MET A 427 -10.53 -10.94 -28.19
N CYS A 428 -9.30 -10.60 -27.81
CA CYS A 428 -8.17 -10.47 -28.70
C CYS A 428 -6.95 -11.25 -28.18
N LEU A 429 -6.06 -11.61 -29.09
CA LEU A 429 -4.85 -12.36 -28.79
C LEU A 429 -3.67 -11.38 -28.63
N VAL A 430 -3.08 -11.34 -27.44
CA VAL A 430 -1.80 -10.67 -27.20
C VAL A 430 -0.68 -11.66 -27.48
N ARG A 431 0.03 -11.44 -28.58
CA ARG A 431 1.17 -12.24 -29.03
C ARG A 431 2.49 -11.59 -28.61
N PHE A 432 3.31 -12.32 -27.86
CA PHE A 432 4.66 -11.92 -27.46
C PHE A 432 5.69 -12.53 -28.40
N LEU A 433 6.61 -11.69 -28.87
CA LEU A 433 7.61 -11.97 -29.90
C LEU A 433 9.00 -11.69 -29.32
N ALA A 434 9.80 -12.74 -29.12
CA ALA A 434 11.18 -12.60 -28.64
C ALA A 434 12.23 -12.90 -29.71
N GLY A 435 11.93 -13.83 -30.62
CA GLY A 435 12.92 -14.36 -31.56
C GLY A 435 13.76 -15.49 -30.96
N ALA A 436 14.74 -15.98 -31.71
CA ALA A 436 15.57 -17.12 -31.30
C ALA A 436 16.23 -16.86 -29.92
N PRO A 437 16.22 -17.83 -28.98
CA PRO A 437 15.75 -19.22 -29.11
C PRO A 437 14.30 -19.45 -28.59
N TYR A 438 13.53 -18.39 -28.36
CA TYR A 438 12.23 -18.48 -27.72
C TYR A 438 11.08 -18.56 -28.73
N GLU A 439 10.13 -19.43 -28.43
CA GLU A 439 8.87 -19.49 -29.17
C GLU A 439 7.94 -18.33 -28.80
N ASP A 440 7.07 -17.94 -29.74
CA ASP A 440 6.09 -16.89 -29.52
C ASP A 440 4.99 -17.36 -28.55
N LEU A 441 4.65 -16.52 -27.57
CA LEU A 441 3.55 -16.80 -26.63
C LEU A 441 2.29 -16.03 -26.99
N GLY A 442 1.11 -16.65 -26.84
CA GLY A 442 -0.18 -16.02 -27.04
C GLY A 442 -1.07 -16.08 -25.80
N PHE A 443 -1.73 -14.98 -25.47
CA PHE A 443 -2.75 -14.94 -24.42
C PHE A 443 -4.03 -14.29 -24.94
N TRP A 444 -5.16 -14.97 -24.72
CA TRP A 444 -6.48 -14.40 -25.00
C TRP A 444 -6.87 -13.45 -23.86
N VAL A 445 -7.22 -12.21 -24.23
CA VAL A 445 -7.63 -11.15 -23.31
C VAL A 445 -8.86 -10.45 -23.83
N VAL A 446 -9.57 -9.76 -22.96
CA VAL A 446 -10.73 -8.94 -23.34
C VAL A 446 -10.26 -7.74 -24.19
N ASP A 447 -10.90 -7.51 -25.33
CA ASP A 447 -10.63 -6.38 -26.24
C ASP A 447 -11.37 -5.12 -25.78
N LYS A 448 -10.88 -4.53 -24.69
CA LYS A 448 -11.31 -3.22 -24.19
C LYS A 448 -10.17 -2.21 -24.34
N GLU A 449 -10.51 -0.91 -24.38
CA GLU A 449 -9.49 0.15 -24.41
C GLU A 449 -8.60 0.10 -23.16
N TRP A 450 -7.28 0.13 -23.36
CA TRP A 450 -6.31 0.18 -22.26
C TRP A 450 -6.15 1.60 -21.73
N ASP A 451 -5.96 1.72 -20.43
CA ASP A 451 -5.57 2.97 -19.80
C ASP A 451 -4.04 3.13 -19.86
N PHE A 452 -3.57 4.08 -20.67
CA PHE A 452 -2.15 4.42 -20.81
C PHE A 452 -1.67 5.44 -19.78
N SER A 453 -2.47 5.77 -18.76
CA SER A 453 -2.08 6.71 -17.72
C SER A 453 -0.88 6.18 -16.91
N ALA A 454 0.10 7.04 -16.64
CA ALA A 454 1.25 6.73 -15.79
C ALA A 454 0.94 6.85 -14.28
N LYS A 455 -0.34 6.81 -13.88
CA LYS A 455 -0.74 6.86 -12.47
C LYS A 455 -0.16 5.66 -11.71
N ARG A 456 0.47 5.92 -10.56
CA ARG A 456 1.23 4.94 -9.76
C ARG A 456 0.46 3.64 -9.44
N GLU A 457 -0.86 3.71 -9.30
CA GLU A 457 -1.73 2.57 -8.93
C GLU A 457 -2.50 1.95 -10.10
N ARG A 458 -2.63 2.68 -11.22
CA ARG A 458 -3.41 2.30 -12.42
C ARG A 458 -2.53 2.13 -13.66
N GLY A 459 -1.22 2.08 -13.45
CA GLY A 459 -0.20 2.41 -14.43
C GLY A 459 -0.06 1.38 -15.53
N PHE A 460 -0.09 1.86 -16.78
CA PHE A 460 0.42 1.09 -17.91
C PHE A 460 1.94 0.92 -17.76
N ARG A 461 2.41 -0.33 -17.82
CA ARG A 461 3.82 -0.67 -17.77
C ARG A 461 4.16 -1.56 -18.96
N SER A 462 5.12 -1.13 -19.78
CA SER A 462 5.68 -1.93 -20.87
C SER A 462 7.19 -1.72 -20.87
N ARG A 463 7.92 -2.57 -20.15
CA ARG A 463 9.37 -2.46 -20.01
C ARG A 463 10.03 -3.82 -20.12
N PHE A 464 11.17 -3.87 -20.80
CA PHE A 464 12.08 -5.00 -20.78
C PHE A 464 13.33 -4.60 -19.99
N GLU A 465 13.57 -5.27 -18.86
CA GLU A 465 14.71 -4.96 -17.98
C GLU A 465 15.23 -6.25 -17.36
N LYS A 466 16.56 -6.42 -17.35
CA LYS A 466 17.23 -7.59 -16.76
C LYS A 466 16.59 -8.91 -17.21
N GLY A 467 16.36 -9.10 -18.52
CA GLY A 467 15.78 -10.34 -19.04
C GLY A 467 14.29 -10.55 -18.79
N VAL A 468 13.58 -9.66 -18.08
CA VAL A 468 12.13 -9.79 -17.84
C VAL A 468 11.36 -8.74 -18.65
N LEU A 469 10.41 -9.22 -19.47
CA LEU A 469 9.41 -8.39 -20.12
C LEU A 469 8.20 -8.25 -19.20
N GLN A 470 7.90 -7.01 -18.81
CA GLN A 470 6.74 -6.67 -17.99
C GLN A 470 5.75 -5.88 -18.83
N LEU A 471 4.56 -6.46 -19.06
CA LEU A 471 3.43 -5.81 -19.70
C LEU A 471 2.22 -5.81 -18.74
N HIS A 472 1.97 -4.68 -18.08
CA HIS A 472 0.86 -4.52 -17.15
C HIS A 472 -0.07 -3.43 -17.68
N PHE A 473 -1.37 -3.70 -17.71
CA PHE A 473 -2.36 -2.71 -18.11
C PHE A 473 -3.70 -2.97 -17.44
N GLN A 474 -4.47 -1.90 -17.29
CA GLN A 474 -5.87 -1.95 -16.89
C GLN A 474 -6.74 -1.35 -17.99
N PHE A 475 -8.02 -1.70 -17.99
CA PHE A 475 -8.98 -1.14 -18.90
C PHE A 475 -9.42 0.25 -18.46
N LYS A 476 -9.64 1.11 -19.45
CA LYS A 476 -10.12 2.47 -19.25
C LYS A 476 -11.58 2.42 -18.77
N LYS A 477 -11.82 2.93 -17.56
CA LYS A 477 -13.18 3.14 -17.03
C LYS A 477 -13.90 4.19 -17.88
N ILE A 478 -15.06 3.83 -18.43
CA ILE A 478 -15.93 4.75 -19.17
C ILE A 478 -16.93 5.33 -18.18
N TYR A 479 -16.88 6.64 -17.96
CA TYR A 479 -17.85 7.34 -17.13
C TYR A 479 -18.98 7.86 -18.02
N TYR A 480 -20.19 7.33 -17.83
CA TYR A 480 -21.38 7.91 -18.43
C TYR A 480 -21.67 9.25 -17.74
N ARG A 481 -21.47 10.35 -18.48
CA ARG A 481 -21.99 11.66 -18.09
C ARG A 481 -23.42 11.75 -18.59
N LYS A 482 -24.37 12.04 -17.69
CA LYS A 482 -25.76 12.31 -18.05
C LYS A 482 -25.91 13.67 -18.69
#